data_AF-A0A139SHU2-F1
#
_entry.id   AF-A0A139SHU2-F1
#
_cell.length_a   1.000
_cell.length_b   1.000
_cell.length_c   1.000
_cell.angle_alpha   90.00
_cell.angle_beta   90.00
_cell.angle_gamma   90.00
#
_symmetry.space_group_name_H-M   'P 1'
#
loop_
_entity.id
_entity.type
_entity.pdbx_description
1 polymer ?
#
loop_
_entity_poly.entity_id
_entity_poly.type
_entity_poly.pdbx_seq_one_letter_code
_entity_poly.pdbx_strand_id
1 'polypeptide(L)'
;MRITTPDRHFMLRPGESLLEGLERTGHEVEYQCLSGYCGVCRLPLIEGRVSYARPPLAYLHPGELLACCCQVEGPITVDCALRPDRQLDLNRDDQQLDLFEEAPNE
;
A
#
# COMPACT_ATOMS: atom_id res chain seq x y z
N MET A 1 -4.54 1.08 13.60
CA MET A 1 -5.45 0.04 13.05
C MET A 1 -4.65 -1.05 12.38
N ARG A 2 -4.97 -2.35 12.52
CA ARG A 2 -4.19 -3.44 11.88
C ARG A 2 -4.65 -3.65 10.43
N ILE A 3 -3.71 -3.63 9.49
CA ILE A 3 -3.92 -3.93 8.07
C ILE A 3 -3.14 -5.19 7.73
N THR A 4 -3.78 -6.13 7.07
CA THR A 4 -3.15 -7.36 6.56
C THR A 4 -3.18 -7.33 5.03
N THR A 5 -2.05 -7.62 4.42
CA THR A 5 -1.87 -7.81 2.98
C THR A 5 -1.33 -9.23 2.74
N PRO A 6 -1.27 -9.72 1.48
CA PRO A 6 -0.70 -11.03 1.19
C PRO A 6 0.75 -11.19 1.68
N ASP A 7 1.55 -10.12 1.61
CA ASP A 7 2.96 -10.16 1.96
C ASP A 7 3.21 -9.96 3.46
N ARG A 8 2.44 -9.10 4.14
CA ARG A 8 2.64 -8.80 5.57
C ARG A 8 1.46 -8.15 6.25
N HIS A 9 1.61 -7.83 7.54
CA HIS A 9 0.68 -6.95 8.23
C HIS A 9 1.41 -5.75 8.83
N PHE A 10 0.69 -4.64 9.00
CA PHE A 10 1.21 -3.41 9.60
C PHE A 10 0.13 -2.65 10.35
N MET A 11 0.56 -1.66 11.14
CA MET A 11 -0.34 -0.74 11.83
C MET A 11 -0.43 0.58 11.07
N LEU A 12 -1.66 1.04 10.81
CA LEU A 12 -1.94 2.43 10.44
C LEU A 12 -1.67 3.35 11.62
N ARG A 13 -0.93 4.42 11.34
CA ARG A 13 -0.61 5.49 12.28
C ARG A 13 -1.84 6.39 12.51
N PRO A 14 -1.92 7.11 13.64
CA PRO A 14 -2.98 8.09 13.85
C PRO A 14 -2.99 9.15 12.73
N GLY A 15 -4.16 9.40 12.13
CA GLY A 15 -4.32 10.36 11.04
C GLY A 15 -3.86 9.87 9.65
N GLU A 16 -3.30 8.66 9.57
CA GLU A 16 -2.86 8.05 8.31
C GLU A 16 -4.03 7.36 7.59
N SER A 17 -4.18 7.66 6.30
CA SER A 17 -5.11 6.97 5.41
C SER A 17 -4.61 5.57 5.04
N LEU A 18 -5.50 4.72 4.53
CA LEU A 18 -5.12 3.39 4.04
C LEU A 18 -4.07 3.49 2.93
N LEU A 19 -4.25 4.44 2.00
CA LEU A 19 -3.30 4.69 0.91
C LEU A 19 -1.89 5.03 1.42
N GLU A 20 -1.78 5.99 2.35
CA GLU A 20 -0.48 6.38 2.93
C GLU A 20 0.18 5.22 3.68
N GLY A 21 -0.61 4.44 4.41
CA GLY A 21 -0.13 3.24 5.08
C GLY A 21 0.46 2.22 4.11
N LEU A 22 -0.24 1.94 3.00
CA LEU A 22 0.20 1.03 1.94
C LEU A 22 1.47 1.54 1.24
N GLU A 23 1.53 2.83 0.90
CA GLU A 23 2.70 3.45 0.27
C GLU A 23 3.93 3.43 1.19
N ARG A 24 3.76 3.85 2.46
CA ARG A 24 4.83 3.82 3.47
C ARG A 24 5.41 2.42 3.64
N THR A 25 4.55 1.43 3.58
CA THR A 25 4.93 0.03 3.67
C THR A 25 5.46 -0.53 2.35
N GLY A 26 5.31 0.20 1.25
CA GLY A 26 5.90 -0.13 -0.04
C GLY A 26 5.09 -1.09 -0.87
N HIS A 27 3.78 -1.10 -0.64
CA HIS A 27 2.84 -1.79 -1.50
C HIS A 27 2.66 -1.02 -2.82
N GLU A 28 2.35 -1.78 -3.86
CA GLU A 28 2.05 -1.27 -5.18
C GLU A 28 0.56 -0.90 -5.24
N VAL A 29 0.27 0.33 -4.82
CA VAL A 29 -1.05 0.93 -4.91
C VAL A 29 -0.99 2.10 -5.88
N GLU A 30 -1.77 2.02 -6.95
CA GLU A 30 -1.91 3.13 -7.90
C GLU A 30 -2.86 4.19 -7.35
N TYR A 31 -2.61 5.47 -7.62
CA TYR A 31 -3.51 6.54 -7.22
C TYR A 31 -3.34 7.77 -8.10
N GLN A 32 -4.35 8.64 -8.09
CA GLN A 32 -4.31 9.89 -8.86
C GLN A 32 -5.06 11.03 -8.17
N CYS A 33 -6.38 10.91 -8.00
CA CYS A 33 -7.22 12.06 -7.59
C CYS A 33 -7.30 12.33 -6.08
N LEU A 34 -6.87 11.37 -5.24
CA LEU A 34 -6.95 11.39 -3.77
C LEU A 34 -8.34 11.69 -3.14
N SER A 35 -9.40 11.71 -3.95
CA SER A 35 -10.73 12.19 -3.56
C SER A 35 -11.85 11.18 -3.83
N GLY A 36 -11.51 9.97 -4.30
CA GLY A 36 -12.50 8.94 -4.66
C GLY A 36 -13.24 9.21 -5.97
N TYR A 37 -12.68 10.06 -6.84
CA TYR A 37 -13.26 10.41 -8.14
C TYR A 37 -12.87 9.43 -9.27
N CYS A 38 -11.57 9.13 -9.41
CA CYS A 38 -11.05 8.35 -10.54
C CYS A 38 -11.15 6.82 -10.38
N GLY A 39 -11.24 6.32 -9.14
CA GLY A 39 -11.26 4.87 -8.86
C GLY A 39 -9.95 4.11 -9.08
N VAL A 40 -8.83 4.82 -9.33
CA VAL A 40 -7.51 4.20 -9.57
C VAL A 40 -6.97 3.48 -8.32
N CYS A 41 -7.15 4.06 -7.13
CA CYS A 41 -6.72 3.47 -5.84
C CYS A 41 -7.62 2.36 -5.31
N ARG A 42 -8.30 1.67 -6.21
CA ARG A 42 -9.23 0.60 -5.87
C ARG A 42 -8.46 -0.65 -5.48
N LEU A 43 -8.91 -1.30 -4.41
CA LEU A 43 -8.33 -2.54 -3.92
C LEU A 43 -9.42 -3.55 -3.55
N PRO A 44 -9.19 -4.86 -3.74
CA PRO A 44 -10.03 -5.90 -3.18
C PRO A 44 -9.95 -5.91 -1.65
N LEU A 45 -11.11 -5.85 -0.99
CA LEU A 45 -11.29 -6.04 0.44
C LEU A 45 -11.64 -7.51 0.70
N ILE A 46 -10.68 -8.25 1.22
CA ILE A 46 -10.82 -9.68 1.51
C ILE A 46 -11.60 -9.89 2.81
N GLU A 47 -11.28 -9.12 3.85
CA GLU A 47 -11.95 -9.20 5.15
C GLU A 47 -12.03 -7.86 5.87
N GLY A 48 -13.05 -7.71 6.72
CA GLY A 48 -13.26 -6.54 7.56
C GLY A 48 -14.23 -5.53 6.94
N ARG A 49 -14.18 -4.28 7.40
CA ARG A 49 -15.13 -3.24 7.00
C ARG A 49 -14.44 -1.88 6.89
N VAL A 50 -14.86 -1.13 5.88
CA VAL A 50 -14.54 0.29 5.73
C VAL A 50 -15.82 1.09 5.55
N SER A 51 -15.75 2.38 5.87
CA SER A 51 -16.80 3.36 5.62
C SER A 51 -16.23 4.54 4.81
N TYR A 52 -17.11 5.47 4.44
CA TYR A 52 -16.72 6.69 3.74
C TYR A 52 -17.48 7.86 4.34
N ALA A 53 -16.76 8.91 4.74
CA ALA A 53 -17.38 10.15 5.23
C ALA A 53 -18.30 10.79 4.18
N ARG A 54 -17.92 10.66 2.90
CA ARG A 54 -18.76 11.01 1.74
C ARG A 54 -18.67 9.87 0.73
N PRO A 55 -19.81 9.44 0.15
CA PRO A 55 -19.78 8.40 -0.87
C PRO A 55 -18.83 8.76 -2.03
N PRO A 56 -17.95 7.85 -2.46
CA PRO A 56 -17.10 8.09 -3.61
C PRO A 56 -17.93 8.19 -4.89
N LEU A 57 -17.43 8.94 -5.87
CA LEU A 57 -18.04 9.06 -7.19
C LEU A 57 -17.64 7.92 -8.11
N ALA A 58 -16.47 7.33 -7.88
CA ALA A 58 -16.06 6.13 -8.58
C ALA A 58 -16.95 4.94 -8.16
N TYR A 59 -17.34 4.14 -9.15
CA TYR A 59 -18.08 2.91 -8.93
C TYR A 59 -17.21 1.85 -8.26
N LEU A 60 -17.75 1.17 -7.25
CA LEU A 60 -17.12 0.06 -6.52
C LEU A 60 -17.94 -1.21 -6.68
N HIS A 61 -17.29 -2.32 -7.01
CA HIS A 61 -17.92 -3.63 -6.92
C HIS A 61 -18.03 -4.10 -5.46
N PRO A 62 -18.96 -5.02 -5.17
CA PRO A 62 -18.98 -5.69 -3.87
C PRO A 62 -17.62 -6.34 -3.57
N GLY A 63 -17.09 -6.09 -2.37
CA GLY A 63 -15.76 -6.57 -1.99
C GLY A 63 -14.61 -5.67 -2.45
N GLU A 64 -14.88 -4.45 -2.92
CA GLU A 64 -13.83 -3.47 -3.25
C GLU A 64 -13.90 -2.23 -2.34
N LEU A 65 -12.78 -1.52 -2.24
CA LEU A 65 -12.68 -0.22 -1.57
C LEU A 65 -11.81 0.76 -2.35
N LEU A 66 -11.84 2.05 -1.98
CA LEU A 66 -10.88 3.06 -2.45
C LEU A 66 -9.94 3.46 -1.32
N ALA A 67 -8.65 3.14 -1.46
CA ALA A 67 -7.66 3.36 -0.42
C ALA A 67 -7.46 4.85 -0.05
N CYS A 68 -7.71 5.76 -0.99
CA CYS A 68 -7.46 7.19 -0.78
C CYS A 68 -8.50 7.91 0.10
N CYS A 69 -9.70 7.34 0.27
CA CYS A 69 -10.80 8.04 0.96
C CYS A 69 -11.63 7.15 1.89
N CYS A 70 -11.32 5.86 1.99
CA CYS A 70 -11.98 4.98 2.95
C CYS A 70 -11.54 5.30 4.39
N GLN A 71 -12.46 5.10 5.33
CA GLN A 71 -12.20 5.09 6.76
C GLN A 71 -12.22 3.65 7.23
N VAL A 72 -11.13 3.19 7.83
CA VAL A 72 -11.01 1.82 8.30
C VAL A 72 -11.72 1.69 9.65
N GLU A 73 -12.70 0.79 9.74
CA GLU A 73 -13.55 0.60 10.93
C GLU A 73 -13.01 -0.45 11.92
N GLY A 74 -11.95 -1.16 11.54
CA GLY A 74 -11.39 -2.25 12.33
C GLY A 74 -10.19 -2.90 11.63
N PRO A 75 -9.70 -4.04 12.13
CA PRO A 75 -8.75 -4.84 11.37
C PRO A 75 -9.32 -5.21 10.00
N ILE A 76 -8.55 -5.01 8.94
CA ILE A 76 -8.95 -5.38 7.58
C ILE A 76 -7.85 -6.17 6.87
N THR A 77 -8.26 -6.96 5.89
CA THR A 77 -7.38 -7.67 4.96
C THR A 77 -7.66 -7.16 3.55
N VAL A 78 -6.64 -6.67 2.85
CA VAL A 78 -6.75 -6.16 1.47
C VAL A 78 -5.76 -6.89 0.57
N ASP A 79 -6.14 -7.08 -0.69
CA ASP A 79 -5.23 -7.64 -1.68
C ASP A 79 -4.44 -6.51 -2.34
N CYS A 80 -3.19 -6.36 -1.90
CA CYS A 80 -2.26 -5.36 -2.42
C CYS A 80 -0.85 -5.88 -2.16
N ALA A 81 -0.10 -6.15 -3.22
CA ALA A 81 1.22 -6.74 -3.14
C ALA A 81 2.32 -5.68 -2.91
N LEU A 82 3.48 -6.09 -2.43
CA LEU A 82 4.68 -5.25 -2.38
C LEU A 82 5.18 -4.90 -3.78
N ARG A 83 5.71 -3.67 -3.93
CA ARG A 83 6.42 -3.27 -5.14
C ARG A 83 7.61 -4.21 -5.35
N PRO A 84 7.79 -4.79 -6.54
CA PRO A 84 8.85 -5.77 -6.79
C PRO A 84 10.26 -5.19 -6.52
N ASP A 85 10.45 -3.90 -6.77
CA ASP A 85 11.72 -3.19 -6.57
C ASP A 85 12.09 -3.04 -5.08
N ARG A 86 11.10 -2.97 -4.18
CA ARG A 86 11.36 -2.84 -2.74
C ARG A 86 11.88 -4.12 -2.09
N GLN A 87 11.71 -5.25 -2.77
CA GLN A 87 12.36 -6.50 -2.35
C GLN A 87 13.89 -6.40 -2.48
N LEU A 88 14.41 -5.56 -3.39
CA LEU A 88 15.85 -5.31 -3.51
C LEU A 88 16.38 -4.44 -2.37
N ASP A 89 15.60 -3.48 -1.86
CA ASP A 89 16.00 -2.64 -0.72
C ASP A 89 16.05 -3.42 0.60
N LEU A 90 15.07 -4.31 0.86
CA LEU A 90 15.06 -5.15 2.07
C LEU A 90 16.19 -6.19 2.07
N ASN A 91 16.68 -6.58 0.90
CA ASN A 91 17.84 -7.46 0.75
C ASN A 91 19.18 -6.70 0.86
N ARG A 92 19.16 -5.37 0.97
CA ARG A 92 20.36 -4.52 0.96
C ARG A 92 20.87 -4.18 2.36
N ASP A 93 20.07 -4.35 3.40
CA ASP A 93 20.51 -4.17 4.79
C ASP A 93 21.39 -5.33 5.32
N ASP A 94 21.51 -6.45 4.58
CA ASP A 94 22.41 -7.60 4.90
C ASP A 94 23.58 -7.75 3.91
N GLN A 95 23.67 -6.91 2.88
CA GLN A 95 24.85 -6.81 2.02
C GLN A 95 25.56 -5.48 2.28
N GLN A 96 26.35 -5.52 3.35
CA GLN A 96 27.49 -4.65 3.61
C GLN A 96 28.14 -4.14 2.32
N LEU A 97 28.24 -2.81 2.23
CA LEU A 97 29.43 -2.08 1.79
C LEU A 97 30.62 -2.97 1.43
N ASP A 98 30.70 -3.48 0.20
CA ASP A 98 31.92 -4.00 -0.42
C ASP A 98 31.67 -4.19 -1.93
N LEU A 99 31.74 -3.09 -2.70
CA LEU A 99 32.17 -3.13 -4.10
C LEU A 99 32.71 -1.75 -4.57
N PHE A 100 33.64 -1.19 -3.81
CA PHE A 100 34.83 -0.53 -4.38
C PHE A 100 35.90 -1.63 -4.32
N GLU A 101 36.32 -2.29 -5.40
CA GLU A 101 37.34 -1.96 -6.40
C GLU A 101 37.34 -3.19 -7.35
N GLU A 102 37.62 -3.14 -8.66
CA GLU A 102 38.87 -2.73 -9.30
C GLU A 102 38.63 -2.29 -10.76
N ALA A 103 39.41 -1.29 -11.21
CA ALA A 103 39.53 -0.89 -12.62
C ALA A 103 40.25 -1.95 -13.48
N PRO A 104 40.27 -1.79 -14.81
CA PRO A 104 41.59 -1.55 -15.40
C PRO A 104 41.63 -0.42 -16.43
N ASN A 105 42.84 0.13 -16.53
CA ASN A 105 43.37 0.99 -17.59
C ASN A 105 42.92 0.57 -19.00
N GLU A 106 42.58 1.58 -19.81
CA GLU A 106 43.32 1.86 -21.06
C GLU A 106 43.14 3.32 -21.50
#